data_AF-A0AB37U8U9-F1
#
_entry.id   AF-A0AB37U8U9-F1
#
_cell.length_a   1.000
_cell.length_b   1.000
_cell.length_c   1.000
_cell.angle_alpha   90.00
_cell.angle_beta   90.00
_cell.angle_gamma   90.00
#
_symmetry.space_group_name_H-M   'P 1'
#
loop_
_entity.id
_entity.type
_entity.pdbx_description
1 polymer ?
#
loop_
_entity_poly.entity_id
_entity_poly.type
_entity_poly.pdbx_seq_one_letter_code
_entity_poly.pdbx_strand_id
1 'polypeptide(L)'
;MQDISLITPIEASGTIEDLLLLSIPTVESQTVLRQAYSLASRFDRTVYDALYLALAAFMPAKLVTADLRLYNTVSSQLEFVQYLGTY
;
A
#
# COMPACT_ATOMS: atom_id res chain seq x y z
N MET A 1 18.61 -19.33 7.84
CA MET A 1 18.80 -18.07 7.09
C MET A 1 18.59 -18.44 5.63
N GLN A 2 17.40 -18.18 5.09
CA GLN A 2 17.08 -18.53 3.70
C GLN A 2 17.91 -17.62 2.78
N ASP A 3 18.61 -18.22 1.81
CA ASP A 3 19.16 -17.50 0.67
C ASP A 3 18.01 -16.82 -0.06
N ILE A 4 17.90 -15.50 0.07
CA ILE A 4 17.11 -14.70 -0.84
C ILE A 4 17.93 -14.73 -2.13
N SER A 5 17.60 -15.62 -3.06
CA SER A 5 18.28 -15.65 -4.36
C SER A 5 18.03 -14.30 -5.03
N LEU A 6 19.03 -13.42 -4.98
CA LEU A 6 18.95 -12.10 -5.56
C LEU A 6 18.87 -12.28 -7.08
N ILE A 7 17.81 -11.73 -7.68
CA ILE A 7 17.62 -11.74 -9.13
C ILE A 7 18.60 -10.77 -9.81
N THR A 8 18.96 -11.04 -11.06
CA THR A 8 19.76 -10.16 -11.90
C THR A 8 18.97 -8.90 -12.30
N PRO A 9 19.63 -7.79 -12.67
CA PRO A 9 18.94 -6.58 -13.15
C PRO A 9 18.03 -6.82 -14.37
N ILE A 10 18.36 -7.81 -15.21
CA ILE A 10 17.57 -8.17 -16.40
C ILE A 10 16.28 -8.88 -15.96
N GLU A 11 16.39 -9.87 -15.05
CA GLU A 11 15.22 -10.53 -14.47
C GLU A 11 14.33 -9.54 -13.71
N ALA A 12 14.93 -8.59 -12.98
CA ALA A 12 14.19 -7.52 -12.29
C ALA A 12 13.42 -6.64 -13.26
N SER A 13 14.05 -6.23 -14.37
CA SER A 13 13.39 -5.42 -15.40
C SER A 13 12.23 -6.19 -16.06
N GLY A 14 12.43 -7.47 -16.40
CA GLY A 14 11.36 -8.32 -16.92
C GLY A 14 10.19 -8.49 -15.94
N THR A 15 10.50 -8.66 -14.65
CA THR A 15 9.46 -8.75 -13.59
C THR A 15 8.63 -7.48 -13.47
N ILE A 16 9.24 -6.30 -13.64
CA ILE A 16 8.53 -5.03 -13.63
C ILE A 16 7.61 -4.91 -14.85
N GLU A 17 8.07 -5.30 -16.05
CA GLU A 17 7.22 -5.31 -17.24
C GLU A 17 6.02 -6.24 -17.06
N ASP A 18 6.24 -7.45 -16.54
CA ASP A 18 5.16 -8.41 -16.23
C ASP A 18 4.15 -7.81 -15.23
N LEU A 19 4.63 -7.09 -14.20
CA LEU A 19 3.77 -6.41 -13.23
C LEU A 19 2.91 -5.32 -13.90
N LEU A 20 3.49 -4.54 -14.81
CA LEU A 20 2.78 -3.47 -15.52
C LEU A 20 1.72 -4.04 -16.48
N LEU A 21 1.93 -5.24 -17.03
CA LEU A 21 0.97 -5.92 -17.88
C LEU A 21 -0.29 -6.40 -17.13
N LEU A 22 -0.25 -6.55 -15.80
CA LEU A 22 -1.41 -6.91 -14.99
C LEU A 22 -2.57 -5.89 -15.08
N SER A 23 -2.32 -4.70 -15.65
CA SER A 23 -3.35 -3.68 -15.91
C SER A 23 -4.20 -3.36 -14.67
N ILE A 24 -3.53 -3.25 -13.51
CA ILE A 24 -4.18 -2.94 -12.24
C ILE A 24 -4.78 -1.52 -12.34
N PRO A 25 -6.08 -1.33 -12.06
CA PRO A 25 -6.70 -0.01 -12.11
C PRO A 25 -5.99 0.97 -11.18
N THR A 26 -5.64 2.15 -11.70
CA THR A 26 -5.01 3.22 -10.94
C THR A 26 -5.98 4.38 -10.71
N VAL A 27 -5.73 5.12 -9.62
CA VAL A 27 -6.48 6.33 -9.29
C VAL A 27 -5.47 7.46 -9.09
N GLU A 28 -5.76 8.62 -9.69
CA GLU A 28 -4.94 9.81 -9.51
C GLU A 28 -4.90 10.23 -8.05
N SER A 29 -3.71 10.49 -7.53
CA SER A 29 -3.51 10.81 -6.10
C SER A 29 -4.30 12.04 -5.67
N GLN A 30 -4.48 13.03 -6.56
CA GLN A 30 -5.25 14.24 -6.29
C GLN A 30 -6.70 13.95 -5.92
N THR A 31 -7.27 12.83 -6.38
CA THR A 31 -8.65 12.40 -6.08
C THR A 31 -8.87 12.23 -4.57
N VAL A 32 -7.86 11.72 -3.87
CA VAL A 32 -7.95 11.37 -2.44
C VAL A 32 -7.02 12.20 -1.56
N LEU A 33 -6.23 13.11 -2.14
CA LEU A 33 -5.15 13.83 -1.46
C LEU A 33 -5.60 14.59 -0.20
N ARG A 34 -6.76 15.26 -0.26
CA ARG A 34 -7.29 15.99 0.92
C ARG A 34 -7.58 15.04 2.08
N GLN A 35 -8.18 13.89 1.79
CA GLN A 35 -8.48 12.89 2.80
C GLN A 35 -7.20 12.23 3.30
N ALA A 36 -6.26 11.93 2.41
CA ALA A 36 -4.94 11.40 2.76
C ALA A 36 -4.19 12.33 3.71
N TYR A 37 -4.20 13.65 3.46
CA TYR A 37 -3.55 14.62 4.36
C TYR A 37 -4.18 14.65 5.76
N SER A 38 -5.51 14.54 5.84
CA SER A 38 -6.23 14.44 7.12
C SER A 38 -5.86 13.16 7.89
N LEU A 39 -5.80 12.02 7.19
CA LEU A 39 -5.41 10.73 7.78
C LEU A 39 -3.94 10.72 8.21
N ALA A 40 -3.04 11.30 7.40
CA ALA A 40 -1.63 11.48 7.71
C ALA A 40 -1.44 12.25 9.02
N SER A 41 -2.16 13.36 9.18
CA SER A 41 -2.14 14.17 10.40
C SER A 41 -2.72 13.42 11.60
N ARG A 42 -3.82 12.66 11.41
CA ARG A 42 -4.49 11.91 12.48
C ARG A 42 -3.65 10.74 13.01
N PHE A 43 -3.02 10.00 12.11
CA PHE A 43 -2.28 8.77 12.45
C PHE A 43 -0.77 9.00 12.54
N ASP A 44 -0.31 10.25 12.45
CA ASP A 44 1.11 10.61 12.42
C ASP A 44 1.87 9.79 11.36
N ARG A 45 1.33 9.68 10.14
CA ARG A 45 1.93 8.93 9.01
C ARG A 45 2.29 9.85 7.86
N THR A 46 3.11 9.35 6.94
CA THR A 46 3.41 10.11 5.73
C THR A 46 2.15 10.27 4.88
N VAL A 47 2.07 11.36 4.10
CA VAL A 47 0.98 11.51 3.11
C VAL A 47 0.98 10.34 2.13
N TYR A 48 2.16 9.79 1.79
CA TYR A 48 2.28 8.62 0.94
C TYR A 48 1.54 7.39 1.49
N ASP A 49 1.81 7.01 2.74
CA ASP A 49 1.11 5.89 3.39
C ASP A 49 -0.40 6.16 3.47
N ALA A 50 -0.76 7.42 3.76
CA ALA A 50 -2.15 7.84 3.90
C ALA A 50 -2.92 7.91 2.58
N LEU A 51 -2.25 7.99 1.42
CA LEU A 51 -2.91 7.89 0.11
C LEU A 51 -3.58 6.52 -0.05
N TYR A 52 -2.92 5.44 0.37
CA TYR A 52 -3.49 4.10 0.32
C TYR A 52 -4.66 3.93 1.29
N LEU A 53 -4.58 4.51 2.50
CA LEU A 53 -5.69 4.52 3.46
C LEU A 53 -6.90 5.28 2.91
N ALA A 54 -6.67 6.44 2.32
CA ALA A 54 -7.71 7.27 1.74
C ALA A 54 -8.34 6.61 0.51
N LEU A 55 -7.54 5.98 -0.35
CA LEU A 55 -8.02 5.24 -1.51
C LEU A 55 -8.90 4.06 -1.12
N ALA A 56 -8.47 3.26 -0.14
CA ALA A 56 -9.25 2.14 0.37
C ALA A 56 -10.60 2.60 0.96
N ALA A 57 -10.61 3.71 1.71
CA ALA A 57 -11.85 4.30 2.21
C ALA A 57 -12.74 4.89 1.10
N PHE A 58 -12.14 5.46 0.04
CA PHE A 58 -12.84 6.03 -1.12
C PHE A 58 -13.49 4.95 -2.01
N MET A 59 -12.84 3.79 -2.15
CA MET A 59 -13.29 2.66 -2.97
C MET A 59 -13.99 1.54 -2.17
N PRO A 60 -14.53 1.86 -0.98
CA PRO A 60 -14.79 0.91 0.13
C PRO A 60 -14.10 -0.46 0.03
N ALA A 61 -12.78 -0.45 -0.15
CA ALA A 61 -11.95 -1.63 -0.40
C ALA A 61 -11.11 -1.98 0.84
N LYS A 62 -10.59 -3.21 0.85
CA LYS A 62 -9.57 -3.61 1.83
C LYS A 62 -8.22 -3.08 1.39
N LEU A 63 -7.44 -2.54 2.34
CA LEU A 63 -6.03 -2.25 2.13
C LEU A 63 -5.23 -3.44 2.63
N VAL A 64 -4.48 -4.11 1.74
CA VAL A 64 -3.48 -5.11 2.13
C VAL A 64 -2.10 -4.44 2.14
N THR A 65 -1.37 -4.55 3.24
CA THR A 65 -0.03 -3.96 3.38
C THR A 65 0.97 -4.94 3.99
N ALA A 66 2.20 -4.93 3.48
CA ALA A 66 3.34 -5.61 4.10
C ALA A 66 4.06 -4.72 5.12
N ASP A 67 3.68 -3.44 5.27
CA ASP A 67 4.23 -2.55 6.28
C ASP A 67 3.55 -2.80 7.64
N LEU A 68 4.25 -3.52 8.51
CA LEU A 68 3.80 -3.84 9.86
C LEU A 68 3.61 -2.59 10.73
N ARG A 69 4.44 -1.55 10.54
CA ARG A 69 4.36 -0.31 11.32
C ARG A 69 3.10 0.46 10.92
N LEU A 70 2.80 0.57 9.63
CA LEU A 70 1.56 1.16 9.15
C LEU A 70 0.36 0.40 9.71
N TYR A 71 0.35 -0.94 9.58
CA TYR A 71 -0.72 -1.78 10.11
C TYR A 71 -0.97 -1.55 11.60
N ASN A 72 0.08 -1.66 12.44
CA ASN A 72 -0.03 -1.51 13.90
C ASN A 72 -0.54 -0.12 14.30
N THR A 73 -0.25 0.91 13.50
CA THR A 73 -0.67 2.29 13.79
C THR A 73 -2.17 2.50 13.57
N VAL A 74 -2.76 1.82 12.58
CA VAL A 74 -4.10 2.17 12.08
C VAL A 74 -5.16 1.08 12.28
N SER A 75 -4.76 -0.19 12.41
CA SER A 75 -5.68 -1.34 12.36
C SER A 75 -6.72 -1.36 13.47
N SER A 76 -6.44 -0.74 14.63
CA SER A 76 -7.40 -0.63 15.72
C SER A 76 -8.55 0.34 15.45
N GLN A 77 -8.42 1.21 14.44
CA GLN A 77 -9.42 2.23 14.08
C GLN A 77 -9.91 2.07 12.63
N LEU A 78 -9.14 1.40 11.77
CA LEU A 78 -9.45 1.17 10.36
C LEU A 78 -9.50 -0.34 10.09
N GLU A 79 -10.67 -0.94 10.28
CA GLU A 79 -10.89 -2.39 10.16
C GLU A 79 -10.63 -2.95 8.74
N PHE A 80 -10.65 -2.08 7.73
CA PHE A 80 -10.38 -2.47 6.35
C PHE A 80 -8.88 -2.68 6.04
N VAL A 81 -7.99 -2.44 7.01
CA VAL A 81 -6.53 -2.60 6.83
C VAL A 81 -6.09 -3.99 7.29
N GLN A 82 -5.48 -4.75 6.38
CA GLN A 82 -5.02 -6.12 6.57
C GLN A 82 -3.50 -6.22 6.43
N TYR A 83 -2.86 -6.98 7.32
CA TYR A 83 -1.44 -7.26 7.23
C TYR A 83 -1.18 -8.46 6.32
N LEU A 84 -0.29 -8.32 5.34
CA LEU A 84 0.05 -9.39 4.40
C LEU A 84 0.73 -10.56 5.10
N GLY A 85 1.52 -10.31 6.15
CA GLY A 85 2.31 -11.36 6.83
C GLY A 85 1.51 -12.37 7.66
N THR A 86 0.17 -12.30 7.66
CA THR A 86 -0.71 -13.33 8.24
C THR A 86 -1.27 -14.32 7.21
N TYR A 87 -0.94 -14.15 5.93
CA TYR A 87 -1.27 -15.08 4.85
C TYR A 87 -0.08 -16.01 4.55
#